data_AF-A0A2K4MT91-F1
#
_entry.id   AF-A0A2K4MT91-F1
#
_cell.length_a   1.000
_cell.length_b   1.000
_cell.length_c   1.000
_cell.angle_alpha   90.00
_cell.angle_beta   90.00
_cell.angle_gamma   90.00
#
_symmetry.space_group_name_H-M   'P 1'
#
loop_
_entity.id
_entity.type
_entity.pdbx_description
1 polymer ?
#
loop_
_entity_poly.entity_id
_entity_poly.type
_entity_poly.pdbx_seq_one_letter_code
_entity_poly.pdbx_strand_id
1 'polypeptide(L)'
;MELFDTVSAQIHHMRLPLFAVSLSAVPFPDTPLLLMLHWHGFRQSETGHAEANKTIFRQVPASALQLTRRWNALSLVEEEILDAAWQLGAWSLLRDERRGCNTIGAAAGEALACRQAFGDLPPVDGLESVVAEAPDSPELMRLAARRGYVSWHFRPVHGGVWRELAEDDTLGAEGRRQPPCPLAPRACRGGKSARTEYRFGRVERLIL
;
A
#
# COMPACT_ATOMS: atom_id res chain seq x y z
N MET A 1 1.52 -9.89 -12.71
CA MET A 1 0.29 -10.68 -12.55
C MET A 1 0.12 -11.18 -11.11
N GLU A 2 1.15 -11.76 -10.48
CA GLU A 2 1.08 -12.24 -9.09
C GLU A 2 0.54 -11.22 -8.07
N LEU A 3 0.99 -9.95 -8.14
CA LEU A 3 0.51 -8.92 -7.22
C LEU A 3 -0.99 -8.62 -7.37
N PHE A 4 -1.48 -8.52 -8.62
CA PHE A 4 -2.90 -8.27 -8.88
C PHE A 4 -3.76 -9.41 -8.34
N ASP A 5 -3.35 -10.65 -8.58
CA ASP A 5 -4.08 -11.84 -8.12
C ASP A 5 -4.07 -11.93 -6.59
N THR A 6 -2.94 -11.64 -5.96
CA THR A 6 -2.81 -11.59 -4.49
C THR A 6 -3.76 -10.57 -3.87
N VAL A 7 -3.77 -9.33 -4.38
CA VAL A 7 -4.66 -8.27 -3.87
C VAL A 7 -6.13 -8.62 -4.15
N SER A 8 -6.45 -9.13 -5.34
CA SER A 8 -7.81 -9.54 -5.70
C SER A 8 -8.32 -10.68 -4.83
N ALA A 9 -7.48 -11.66 -4.52
CA ALA A 9 -7.80 -12.73 -3.60
C ALA A 9 -8.08 -12.17 -2.20
N GLN A 10 -7.25 -11.28 -1.68
CA GLN A 10 -7.47 -10.66 -0.37
C GLN A 10 -8.78 -9.85 -0.32
N ILE A 11 -9.09 -9.07 -1.37
CA ILE A 11 -10.40 -8.39 -1.52
C ILE A 11 -11.55 -9.39 -1.39
N HIS A 12 -11.47 -10.49 -2.14
CA HIS A 12 -12.53 -11.50 -2.19
C HIS A 12 -12.74 -12.20 -0.83
N HIS A 13 -11.67 -12.56 -0.14
CA HIS A 13 -11.73 -13.28 1.13
C HIS A 13 -12.11 -12.37 2.31
N MET A 14 -11.56 -11.17 2.37
CA MET A 14 -11.79 -10.26 3.50
C MET A 14 -13.19 -9.66 3.48
N ARG A 15 -13.79 -9.49 2.28
CA ARG A 15 -15.12 -8.87 2.09
C ARG A 15 -15.25 -7.49 2.76
N LEU A 16 -14.13 -6.78 2.85
CA LEU A 16 -14.05 -5.41 3.36
C LEU A 16 -13.57 -4.51 2.22
N PRO A 17 -14.08 -3.28 2.12
CA PRO A 17 -13.64 -2.36 1.10
C PRO A 17 -12.21 -1.88 1.39
N LEU A 18 -11.37 -1.80 0.36
CA LEU A 18 -10.02 -1.26 0.45
C LEU A 18 -10.01 0.27 0.37
N PHE A 19 -9.26 0.88 1.28
CA PHE A 19 -8.91 2.29 1.24
C PHE A 19 -7.62 2.52 0.45
N ALA A 20 -6.59 1.72 0.65
CA ALA A 20 -5.32 1.89 -0.06
C ALA A 20 -4.52 0.60 -0.08
N VAL A 21 -3.62 0.50 -1.05
CA VAL A 21 -2.59 -0.52 -1.09
C VAL A 21 -1.25 0.18 -1.03
N SER A 22 -0.35 -0.32 -0.18
CA SER A 22 1.03 0.14 -0.13
C SER A 22 2.01 -1.02 -0.23
N LEU A 23 3.09 -0.83 -0.97
CA LEU A 23 4.19 -1.77 -1.05
C LEU A 23 5.48 -1.08 -0.64
N SER A 24 6.30 -1.76 0.17
CA SER A 24 7.59 -1.24 0.62
C SER A 24 8.71 -2.22 0.26
N ALA A 25 9.80 -1.69 -0.27
CA ALA A 25 10.98 -2.44 -0.63
C ALA A 25 12.23 -1.74 -0.12
N VAL A 26 13.20 -2.52 0.34
CA VAL A 26 14.58 -2.05 0.43
C VAL A 26 15.20 -2.15 -0.96
N PRO A 27 15.96 -1.15 -1.46
CA PRO A 27 16.60 -1.19 -2.77
C PRO A 27 17.82 -2.15 -2.79
N PHE A 28 17.61 -3.41 -2.41
CA PHE A 28 18.60 -4.48 -2.41
C PHE A 28 17.97 -5.70 -3.09
N PRO A 29 18.53 -6.19 -4.22
CA PRO A 29 18.00 -7.35 -4.95
C PRO A 29 17.66 -8.54 -4.06
N ASP A 30 16.63 -9.29 -4.45
CA ASP A 30 16.15 -10.50 -3.76
C ASP A 30 15.78 -10.30 -2.28
N THR A 31 15.51 -9.07 -1.84
CA THR A 31 14.89 -8.83 -0.53
C THR A 31 13.37 -8.96 -0.60
N PRO A 32 12.70 -9.50 0.43
CA PRO A 32 11.25 -9.56 0.44
C PRO A 32 10.60 -8.18 0.36
N LEU A 33 9.44 -8.11 -0.30
CA LEU A 33 8.61 -6.90 -0.34
C LEU A 33 7.55 -6.99 0.76
N LEU A 34 7.23 -5.87 1.39
CA LEU A 34 6.08 -5.80 2.31
C LEU A 34 4.88 -5.21 1.57
N LEU A 35 3.83 -6.00 1.40
CA LEU A 35 2.52 -5.55 0.93
C LEU A 35 1.64 -5.24 2.12
N MET A 36 1.04 -4.05 2.17
CA MET A 36 0.01 -3.71 3.14
C MET A 36 -1.29 -3.31 2.45
N LEU A 37 -2.39 -3.87 2.96
CA LEU A 37 -3.76 -3.62 2.55
C LEU A 37 -4.45 -2.82 3.64
N HIS A 38 -4.78 -1.58 3.32
CA HIS A 38 -5.44 -0.66 4.24
C HIS A 38 -6.94 -0.79 4.03
N TRP A 39 -7.61 -1.47 4.96
CA TRP A 39 -9.05 -1.70 4.92
C TRP A 39 -9.83 -0.50 5.43
N HIS A 40 -11.00 -0.26 4.84
CA HIS A 40 -11.97 0.69 5.33
C HIS A 40 -13.08 -0.03 6.09
N GLY A 41 -13.39 0.43 7.30
CA GLY A 41 -14.51 -0.07 8.07
C GLY A 41 -14.23 -0.08 9.58
N PHE A 42 -15.29 -0.30 10.34
CA PHE A 42 -15.23 -0.48 11.78
C PHE A 42 -15.90 -1.81 12.16
N ARG A 43 -15.28 -2.53 13.10
CA ARG A 43 -15.83 -3.74 13.72
C ARG A 43 -16.40 -3.39 15.10
N GLN A 44 -17.53 -3.99 15.43
CA GLN A 44 -18.06 -3.94 16.79
C GLN A 44 -17.16 -4.79 17.71
N SER A 45 -16.68 -4.18 18.79
CA SER A 45 -15.98 -4.89 19.85
C SER A 45 -17.02 -5.41 20.84
N GLU A 46 -17.10 -6.72 20.99
CA GLU A 46 -17.86 -7.33 22.09
C GLU A 46 -17.07 -7.10 23.38
N THR A 47 -17.53 -6.17 24.21
CA THR A 47 -17.03 -6.02 25.58
C THR A 47 -17.64 -7.13 26.42
N GLY A 48 -16.81 -8.06 26.91
CA GLY A 48 -17.26 -9.15 27.76
C GLY A 48 -18.01 -8.64 29.00
N HIS A 49 -19.26 -9.10 29.14
CA HIS A 49 -20.03 -9.29 30.39
C HIS A 49 -19.81 -8.33 31.58
N ALA A 50 -19.68 -7.03 31.37
CA ALA A 50 -19.77 -6.05 32.46
C ALA A 50 -20.57 -4.81 32.02
N GLU A 51 -21.76 -4.71 32.62
CA GLU A 51 -22.65 -3.55 32.79
C GLU A 51 -22.69 -2.46 31.69
N ALA A 52 -23.85 -2.40 31.03
CA ALA A 52 -24.39 -1.29 30.25
C ALA A 52 -23.70 -0.91 28.92
N ASN A 53 -24.15 -1.60 27.86
CA ASN A 53 -24.74 -0.99 26.65
C ASN A 53 -23.97 0.06 25.81
N LYS A 54 -22.64 0.08 25.83
CA LYS A 54 -21.88 0.87 24.85
C LYS A 54 -21.20 -0.02 23.82
N THR A 55 -21.84 -0.14 22.65
CA THR A 55 -21.20 -0.69 21.45
C THR A 55 -19.99 0.16 21.08
N ILE A 56 -18.79 -0.40 21.23
CA ILE A 56 -17.55 0.25 20.81
C ILE A 56 -17.25 -0.21 19.38
N PHE A 57 -17.26 0.73 18.44
CA PHE A 57 -16.76 0.50 17.09
C PHE A 57 -15.26 0.74 17.05
N ARG A 58 -14.51 -0.20 16.49
CA ARG A 58 -13.04 -0.14 16.35
C ARG A 58 -12.65 -0.25 14.89
N GLN A 59 -11.61 0.47 14.48
CA GLN A 59 -11.12 0.40 13.11
C GLN A 59 -10.70 -1.04 12.77
N VAL A 60 -10.93 -1.46 11.53
CA VAL A 60 -10.34 -2.69 11.01
C VAL A 60 -8.82 -2.50 10.89
N PRO A 61 -8.00 -3.42 11.45
CA PRO A 61 -6.55 -3.35 11.30
C PRO A 61 -6.15 -3.59 9.85
N ALA A 62 -5.05 -2.97 9.41
CA ALA A 62 -4.50 -3.26 8.09
C ALA A 62 -3.98 -4.71 8.02
N SER A 63 -3.93 -5.31 6.84
CA SER A 63 -3.28 -6.60 6.63
C SER A 63 -1.91 -6.37 6.02
N ALA A 64 -0.85 -6.97 6.58
CA ALA A 64 0.48 -6.95 6.01
C ALA A 64 0.91 -8.37 5.59
N LEU A 65 1.42 -8.51 4.37
CA LEU A 65 1.87 -9.76 3.77
C LEU A 65 3.29 -9.58 3.24
N GLN A 66 4.16 -10.54 3.52
CA GLN A 66 5.48 -10.58 2.92
C GLN A 66 5.44 -11.31 1.57
N LEU A 67 5.91 -10.63 0.52
CA LEU A 67 6.08 -11.22 -0.81
C LEU A 67 7.54 -11.63 -1.00
N THR A 68 7.79 -12.93 -0.82
CA THR A 68 9.12 -13.53 -1.00
C THR A 68 9.26 -14.04 -2.42
N ARG A 69 9.81 -13.19 -3.30
CA ARG A 69 10.09 -13.54 -4.69
C ARG A 69 11.42 -12.97 -5.13
N ARG A 70 12.01 -13.58 -6.15
CA ARG A 70 13.28 -13.11 -6.71
C ARG A 70 13.06 -11.90 -7.61
N TRP A 71 13.94 -10.92 -7.49
CA TRP A 71 13.98 -9.75 -8.35
C TRP A 71 15.38 -9.14 -8.33
N ASN A 72 15.84 -8.69 -9.49
CA ASN A 72 17.18 -8.13 -9.66
C ASN A 72 17.17 -6.61 -9.91
N ALA A 73 16.01 -6.02 -10.21
CA ALA A 73 15.85 -4.60 -10.48
C ALA A 73 14.51 -4.07 -9.96
N LEU A 74 14.54 -2.87 -9.36
CA LEU A 74 13.34 -2.18 -8.88
C LEU A 74 12.36 -1.85 -9.99
N SER A 75 12.84 -1.66 -11.22
CA SER A 75 11.98 -1.39 -12.38
C SER A 75 11.04 -2.55 -12.68
N LEU A 76 11.46 -3.80 -12.48
CA LEU A 76 10.60 -4.99 -12.65
C LEU A 76 9.54 -5.06 -11.56
N VAL A 77 9.91 -4.72 -10.32
CA VAL A 77 8.95 -4.62 -9.21
C VAL A 77 7.95 -3.51 -9.49
N GLU A 78 8.41 -2.35 -9.94
CA GLU A 78 7.56 -1.20 -10.25
C GLU A 78 6.64 -1.46 -11.44
N GLU A 79 7.09 -2.15 -12.49
CA GLU A 79 6.28 -2.54 -13.64
C GLU A 79 5.06 -3.36 -13.21
N GLU A 80 5.27 -4.31 -12.31
CA GLU A 80 4.17 -5.11 -11.80
C GLU A 80 3.23 -4.35 -10.87
N ILE A 81 3.77 -3.42 -10.06
CA ILE A 81 2.93 -2.55 -9.23
C ILE A 81 2.09 -1.62 -10.11
N LEU A 82 2.68 -1.07 -11.18
CA LEU A 82 1.97 -0.27 -12.18
C LEU A 82 0.86 -1.08 -12.84
N ASP A 83 1.14 -2.32 -13.22
CA ASP A 83 0.15 -3.21 -13.83
C ASP A 83 -0.99 -3.58 -12.87
N ALA A 84 -0.67 -3.93 -11.62
CA ALA A 84 -1.68 -4.21 -10.60
C ALA A 84 -2.54 -2.98 -10.27
N ALA A 85 -1.92 -1.81 -10.08
CA ALA A 85 -2.64 -0.57 -9.81
C ALA A 85 -3.54 -0.16 -10.98
N TRP A 86 -3.07 -0.32 -12.22
CA TRP A 86 -3.83 -0.08 -13.44
C TRP A 86 -5.06 -0.99 -13.52
N GLN A 87 -4.87 -2.30 -13.37
CA GLN A 87 -5.93 -3.30 -13.45
C GLN A 87 -6.99 -3.13 -12.34
N LEU A 88 -6.57 -2.73 -11.12
CA LEU A 88 -7.46 -2.39 -9.99
C LEU A 88 -8.14 -1.02 -10.13
N GLY A 89 -7.95 -0.34 -11.25
CA GLY A 89 -8.61 0.92 -11.57
C GLY A 89 -8.12 2.10 -10.75
N ALA A 90 -6.90 2.05 -10.21
CA ALA A 90 -6.35 3.19 -9.48
C ALA A 90 -6.27 4.42 -10.39
N TRP A 91 -6.50 5.61 -9.83
CA TRP A 91 -6.35 6.88 -10.55
C TRP A 91 -4.87 7.26 -10.72
N SER A 92 -4.10 7.08 -9.64
CA SER A 92 -2.66 7.30 -9.64
C SER A 92 -1.94 6.28 -8.77
N LEU A 93 -0.66 6.09 -9.08
CA LEU A 93 0.32 5.38 -8.27
C LEU A 93 1.38 6.38 -7.83
N LEU A 94 1.62 6.45 -6.53
CA LEU A 94 2.67 7.27 -5.96
C LEU A 94 3.86 6.41 -5.55
N ARG A 95 5.03 6.66 -6.15
CA ARG A 95 6.32 6.19 -5.64
C ARG A 95 6.96 7.24 -4.75
N ASP A 96 7.40 6.84 -3.58
CA ASP A 96 8.18 7.64 -2.65
C ASP A 96 9.50 6.92 -2.33
N GLU A 97 10.60 7.50 -2.79
CA GLU A 97 11.96 7.07 -2.50
C GLU A 97 12.44 7.84 -1.26
N ARG A 98 12.89 7.13 -0.24
CA ARG A 98 13.31 7.71 1.04
C ARG A 98 14.73 7.29 1.39
N ARG A 99 15.50 8.23 1.91
CA ARG A 99 16.80 7.96 2.54
C ARG A 99 16.64 7.14 3.83
N GLY A 100 17.74 6.62 4.36
CA GLY A 100 17.76 5.91 5.63
C GLY A 100 17.25 6.77 6.79
N CYS A 101 16.28 6.23 7.54
CA CYS A 101 15.57 6.94 8.60
C CYS A 101 16.34 7.01 9.95
N ASN A 102 17.45 6.26 10.11
CA ASN A 102 18.31 6.28 11.32
C ASN A 102 19.53 7.21 11.18
N THR A 103 19.44 8.25 10.35
CA THR A 103 20.53 9.24 10.23
C THR A 103 20.45 10.25 11.37
N ILE A 104 21.57 10.61 11.99
CA ILE A 104 21.62 11.68 13.01
C ILE A 104 21.05 12.98 12.39
N GLY A 105 20.06 13.57 13.05
CA GLY A 105 19.34 14.75 12.56
C GLY A 105 18.17 14.47 11.61
N ALA A 106 17.78 13.21 11.38
CA ALA A 106 16.54 12.88 10.70
C ALA A 106 15.33 13.43 11.48
N ALA A 107 14.40 14.07 10.78
CA ALA A 107 13.19 14.59 11.41
C ALA A 107 12.35 13.44 11.97
N ALA A 108 11.64 13.67 13.10
CA ALA A 108 10.77 12.65 13.70
C ALA A 108 9.74 12.08 12.71
N GLY A 109 9.29 12.89 11.75
CA GLY A 109 8.40 12.45 10.67
C GLY A 109 9.04 11.44 9.71
N GLU A 110 10.36 11.49 9.46
CA GLU A 110 11.05 10.49 8.62
C GLU A 110 11.11 9.14 9.33
N ALA A 111 11.37 9.13 10.64
CA ALA A 111 11.36 7.91 11.44
C ALA A 111 9.94 7.30 11.53
N LEU A 112 8.92 8.13 11.70
CA LEU A 112 7.53 7.67 11.68
C LEU A 112 7.14 7.07 10.31
N ALA A 113 7.45 7.75 9.21
CA ALA A 113 7.16 7.25 7.87
C ALA A 113 7.85 5.90 7.59
N CYS A 114 9.08 5.73 8.09
CA CYS A 114 9.83 4.48 8.01
C CYS A 114 9.10 3.33 8.72
N ARG A 115 8.68 3.56 9.97
CA ARG A 115 7.91 2.57 10.74
C ARG A 115 6.59 2.23 10.07
N GLN A 116 5.86 3.25 9.60
CA GLN A 116 4.60 3.07 8.87
C GLN A 116 4.78 2.23 7.61
N ALA A 117 5.84 2.48 6.84
CA ALA A 117 6.14 1.76 5.61
C ALA A 117 6.41 0.26 5.85
N PHE A 118 6.87 -0.12 7.04
CA PHE A 118 7.15 -1.51 7.43
C PHE A 118 6.16 -2.08 8.45
N GLY A 119 4.98 -1.47 8.59
CA GLY A 119 3.90 -1.99 9.44
C GLY A 119 4.15 -1.91 10.96
N ASP A 120 5.20 -1.22 11.40
CA ASP A 120 5.51 -0.97 12.82
C ASP A 120 4.64 0.18 13.36
N LEU A 121 3.33 -0.04 13.36
CA LEU A 121 2.35 0.92 13.85
C LEU A 121 2.05 0.66 15.33
N PRO A 122 1.99 1.70 16.18
CA PRO A 122 1.59 1.53 17.56
C PRO A 122 0.16 0.98 17.63
N PRO A 123 -0.17 0.19 18.67
CA PRO A 123 -1.52 -0.31 18.85
C PRO A 123 -2.49 0.84 19.09
N VAL A 124 -3.71 0.72 18.56
CA VAL A 124 -4.82 1.66 18.80
C VAL A 124 -5.77 0.98 19.77
N ASP A 125 -6.06 1.63 20.90
CA ASP A 125 -6.91 1.11 21.97
C ASP A 125 -6.50 -0.30 22.47
N GLY A 126 -5.18 -0.55 22.53
CA GLY A 126 -4.60 -1.80 23.00
C GLY A 126 -4.71 -2.98 22.01
N LEU A 127 -5.19 -2.75 20.79
CA LEU A 127 -5.22 -3.75 19.72
C LEU A 127 -4.17 -3.45 18.65
N GLU A 128 -3.68 -4.51 18.01
CA GLU A 128 -2.75 -4.42 16.89
C GLU A 128 -3.37 -3.62 15.74
N SER A 129 -2.62 -2.64 15.24
CA SER A 129 -3.00 -1.80 14.08
C SER A 129 -2.81 -2.51 12.75
N VAL A 130 -2.00 -3.57 12.74
CA VAL A 130 -1.65 -4.37 11.57
C VAL A 130 -1.66 -5.83 11.95
N VAL A 131 -2.44 -6.64 11.23
CA VAL A 131 -2.34 -8.10 11.26
C VAL A 131 -1.28 -8.49 10.24
N ALA A 132 -0.15 -9.03 10.69
CA ALA A 132 1.01 -9.24 9.84
C ALA A 132 1.33 -10.73 9.63
N GLU A 133 1.32 -11.17 8.38
CA GLU A 133 2.00 -12.38 7.90
C GLU A 133 3.32 -11.98 7.21
N ALA A 134 4.16 -11.27 7.96
CA ALA A 134 5.40 -10.69 7.47
C ALA A 134 6.54 -10.88 8.48
N PRO A 135 7.13 -12.09 8.58
CA PRO A 135 8.11 -12.42 9.60
C PRO A 135 9.38 -11.55 9.50
N ASP A 136 9.80 -11.16 8.29
CA ASP A 136 11.04 -10.39 8.10
C ASP A 136 10.82 -8.87 8.19
N SER A 137 9.61 -8.41 8.54
CA SER A 137 9.31 -6.96 8.58
C SER A 137 10.24 -6.17 9.51
N PRO A 138 10.55 -6.62 10.74
CA PRO A 138 11.49 -5.93 11.63
C PRO A 138 12.89 -5.82 11.03
N GLU A 139 13.39 -6.88 10.39
CA GLU A 139 14.69 -6.94 9.74
C GLU A 139 14.76 -6.02 8.51
N LEU A 140 13.69 -6.02 7.70
CA LEU A 140 13.53 -5.11 6.55
C LEU A 140 13.51 -3.66 7.01
N MET A 141 12.78 -3.33 8.08
CA MET A 141 12.77 -1.98 8.65
C MET A 141 14.15 -1.56 9.11
N ARG A 142 14.89 -2.42 9.83
CA ARG A 142 16.27 -2.12 10.25
C ARG A 142 17.19 -1.89 9.06
N LEU A 143 17.01 -2.66 7.98
CA LEU A 143 17.79 -2.49 6.75
C LEU A 143 17.42 -1.19 6.03
N ALA A 144 16.13 -0.89 5.90
CA ALA A 144 15.59 0.36 5.35
C ALA A 144 16.08 1.58 6.14
N ALA A 145 16.16 1.48 7.46
CA ALA A 145 16.66 2.55 8.31
C ALA A 145 18.11 2.92 8.00
N ARG A 146 18.92 1.96 7.53
CA ARG A 146 20.33 2.17 7.15
C ARG A 146 20.50 2.52 5.67
N ARG A 147 19.74 1.90 4.77
CA ARG A 147 19.94 1.98 3.32
C ARG A 147 18.95 2.88 2.59
N GLY A 148 17.88 3.29 3.24
CA GLY A 148 16.71 3.85 2.60
C GLY A 148 15.76 2.78 2.09
N TYR A 149 14.61 3.21 1.60
CA TYR A 149 13.57 2.34 1.08
C TYR A 149 12.79 3.05 -0.03
N VAL A 150 12.07 2.27 -0.82
CA VAL A 150 11.11 2.75 -1.80
C VAL A 150 9.75 2.24 -1.39
N SER A 151 8.76 3.12 -1.37
CA SER A 151 7.37 2.74 -1.14
C SER A 151 6.48 3.17 -2.29
N TRP A 152 5.52 2.33 -2.63
CA TRP A 152 4.50 2.61 -3.63
C TRP A 152 3.13 2.62 -2.96
N HIS A 153 2.29 3.56 -3.34
CA HIS A 153 0.96 3.74 -2.75
C HIS A 153 -0.07 4.01 -3.85
N PHE A 154 -1.16 3.27 -3.85
CA PHE A 154 -2.28 3.53 -4.75
C PHE A 154 -3.62 3.26 -4.06
N ARG A 155 -4.67 3.81 -4.66
CA ARG A 155 -6.05 3.74 -4.18
C ARG A 155 -6.88 2.99 -5.22
N PRO A 156 -7.21 1.70 -4.99
CA PRO A 156 -7.92 0.89 -5.97
C PRO A 156 -9.39 1.30 -6.05
N VAL A 157 -9.94 1.42 -7.26
CA VAL A 157 -11.40 1.61 -7.42
C VAL A 157 -12.11 0.27 -7.29
N HIS A 158 -11.56 -0.78 -7.91
CA HIS A 158 -12.08 -2.13 -7.76
C HIS A 158 -11.85 -2.66 -6.33
N GLY A 159 -12.94 -3.07 -5.67
CA GLY A 159 -12.88 -3.56 -4.29
C GLY A 159 -12.60 -2.46 -3.26
N GLY A 160 -12.59 -1.19 -3.65
CA GLY A 160 -12.30 -0.06 -2.78
C GLY A 160 -13.47 0.93 -2.64
N VAL A 161 -13.22 2.00 -1.88
CA VAL A 161 -14.21 3.06 -1.58
C VAL A 161 -14.22 4.22 -2.58
N TRP A 162 -13.40 4.15 -3.63
CA TRP A 162 -13.06 5.32 -4.47
C TRP A 162 -13.93 5.49 -5.72
N ARG A 163 -14.89 4.58 -5.96
CA ARG A 163 -15.70 4.58 -7.19
C ARG A 163 -16.44 5.90 -7.44
N GLU A 164 -16.96 6.52 -6.40
CA GLU A 164 -17.73 7.78 -6.52
C GLU A 164 -16.83 9.02 -6.72
N LEU A 165 -15.56 8.93 -6.32
CA LEU A 165 -14.57 10.01 -6.43
C LEU A 165 -13.70 9.90 -7.70
N ALA A 166 -13.71 8.73 -8.34
CA ALA A 166 -12.93 8.49 -9.55
C ALA A 166 -13.66 9.06 -10.77
N GLU A 167 -13.33 10.30 -11.14
CA GLU A 167 -13.76 10.90 -12.40
C GLU A 167 -12.91 10.35 -13.57
N ASP A 168 -13.06 9.06 -13.87
CA ASP A 168 -12.23 8.37 -14.86
C ASP A 168 -13.01 7.68 -15.95
N ASP A 169 -12.94 8.26 -17.14
CA ASP A 169 -13.62 7.73 -18.33
C ASP A 169 -12.95 6.44 -18.85
N THR A 170 -11.75 6.09 -18.37
CA THR A 170 -11.02 4.87 -18.77
C THR A 170 -11.42 3.62 -17.97
N LEU A 171 -12.25 3.76 -16.93
CA LEU A 171 -12.66 2.64 -16.08
C LEU A 171 -13.83 1.86 -16.69
N GLY A 172 -13.71 0.53 -16.68
CA GLY A 172 -14.85 -0.35 -16.99
C GLY A 172 -15.92 -0.31 -15.90
N ALA A 173 -17.08 -0.94 -16.17
CA ALA A 173 -18.22 -0.98 -15.25
C ALA A 173 -17.90 -1.54 -13.85
N GLU A 174 -16.89 -2.41 -13.74
CA GLU A 174 -16.42 -3.02 -12.49
C GLU A 174 -15.30 -2.22 -11.79
N GLY A 175 -14.97 -1.02 -12.29
CA GLY A 175 -13.87 -0.21 -11.78
C GLY A 175 -12.48 -0.80 -12.08
N ARG A 176 -12.37 -1.59 -13.15
CA ARG A 176 -11.14 -2.26 -13.59
C ARG A 176 -10.69 -1.74 -14.96
N ARG A 177 -9.44 -2.01 -15.32
CA ARG A 177 -8.89 -1.77 -16.67
C ARG A 177 -8.22 -3.02 -17.21
N GLN A 178 -8.16 -3.14 -18.54
CA GLN A 178 -7.49 -4.26 -19.19
C GLN A 178 -5.96 -4.07 -19.19
N PRO A 179 -5.17 -5.12 -18.89
CA PRO A 179 -3.72 -5.06 -19.03
C PRO A 179 -3.30 -4.97 -20.52
N PRO A 180 -2.06 -4.54 -20.81
CA PRO A 180 -1.06 -4.07 -19.87
C PRO A 180 -1.26 -2.60 -19.46
N CYS A 181 -0.66 -2.20 -18.33
CA CYS A 181 -0.52 -0.78 -18.00
C CYS A 181 0.27 -0.03 -19.09
N PRO A 182 -0.22 1.14 -19.58
CA PRO A 182 0.44 1.89 -20.64
C PRO A 182 1.67 2.68 -20.16
N LEU A 183 1.90 2.76 -18.84
CA LEU A 183 3.00 3.53 -18.26
C LEU A 183 4.21 2.63 -17.98
N ALA A 184 5.38 3.08 -18.42
CA ALA A 184 6.64 2.43 -18.10
C ALA A 184 7.21 2.92 -16.75
N PRO A 185 7.93 2.06 -16.00
CA PRO A 185 8.70 2.44 -14.83
C PRO A 185 9.66 3.59 -15.11
N ARG A 186 9.78 4.53 -14.17
CA ARG A 186 10.77 5.61 -14.23
C ARG A 186 12.00 5.20 -13.45
N ALA A 187 13.18 5.61 -13.89
CA ALA A 187 14.42 5.34 -13.15
C ALA A 187 14.31 5.78 -11.67
N CYS A 188 14.65 4.87 -10.75
CA CYS A 188 14.82 5.21 -9.34
C CYS A 188 16.08 6.06 -9.19
N ARG A 189 15.98 7.15 -8.42
CA ARG A 189 17.06 8.12 -8.22
C ARG A 189 18.03 7.73 -7.11
N GLY A 190 17.82 6.59 -6.44
CA GLY A 190 18.82 5.87 -5.65
C GLY A 190 19.63 6.74 -4.67
N GLY A 191 19.19 6.82 -3.41
CA GLY A 191 19.94 7.52 -2.35
C GLY A 191 19.57 9.00 -2.14
N LYS A 192 18.61 9.54 -2.88
CA LYS A 192 17.96 10.83 -2.58
C LYS A 192 16.47 10.64 -2.36
N SER A 193 15.90 11.46 -1.47
CA SER A 193 14.45 11.50 -1.31
C SER A 193 13.81 12.04 -2.60
N ALA A 194 12.91 11.26 -3.20
CA ALA A 194 12.27 11.63 -4.46
C ALA A 194 10.83 11.10 -4.49
N ARG A 195 9.91 11.93 -4.98
CA ARG A 195 8.50 11.56 -5.12
C ARG A 195 8.12 11.57 -6.59
N THR A 196 7.52 10.48 -7.05
CA THR A 196 7.07 10.29 -8.44
C THR A 196 5.61 9.88 -8.44
N GLU A 197 4.77 10.58 -9.18
CA GLU A 197 3.37 10.22 -9.40
C GLU A 197 3.17 9.73 -10.83
N TYR A 198 2.59 8.54 -10.96
CA TYR A 198 2.08 7.99 -12.21
C TYR A 198 0.58 8.23 -12.25
N ARG A 199 0.09 8.96 -13.25
CA ARG A 199 -1.33 9.23 -13.44
C ARG A 199 -1.89 8.32 -14.52
N PHE A 200 -2.87 7.50 -14.14
CA PHE A 200 -3.53 6.56 -15.02
C PHE A 200 -4.77 7.17 -15.67
N GLY A 201 -5.59 7.84 -14.87
CA GLY A 201 -6.89 8.32 -15.29
C GLY A 201 -6.84 9.56 -16.18
N ARG A 202 -7.82 9.64 -17.07
CA ARG A 202 -8.06 10.79 -17.95
C ARG A 202 -9.52 11.21 -17.80
N VAL A 203 -9.73 12.52 -17.66
CA VAL A 203 -11.04 13.14 -17.82
C VAL A 203 -11.11 13.60 -19.28
N GLU A 204 -11.92 12.95 -20.10
CA GLU A 204 -12.11 13.34 -21.50
C GLU A 204 -13.31 14.29 -21.68
N ARG A 205 -14.18 14.38 -20.67
CA ARG A 205 -15.29 15.33 -20.63
C ARG A 205 -14.87 16.71 -20.11
N LEU A 206 -15.43 17.77 -20.70
CA LEU A 206 -15.32 19.13 -20.17
C LEU A 206 -16.07 19.19 -18.82
N ILE A 207 -15.36 19.53 -17.75
CA ILE A 207 -15.97 19.92 -16.48
C ILE A 207 -16.51 21.34 -16.68
N LEU A 208 -17.83 21.48 -16.79
CA LEU A 208 -18.54 22.75 -16.97
C LEU A 208 -18.83 23.41 -15.62
#